data_AF-A0A8H6GQ02-F1
#
_entry.id   AF-A0A8H6GQ02-F1
#
_cell.length_a   1.000
_cell.length_b   1.000
_cell.length_c   1.000
_cell.angle_alpha   90.00
_cell.angle_beta   90.00
_cell.angle_gamma   90.00
#
_symmetry.space_group_name_H-M   'P 1'
#
loop_
_entity.id
_entity.type
_entity.pdbx_description
1 polymer ?
#
loop_
_entity_poly.entity_id
_entity_poly.type
_entity_poly.pdbx_seq_one_letter_code
_entity_poly.pdbx_strand_id
1 'polypeptide(L)'
;MRARYCDAEGREWFSERRAFLNELDVMFTDVKDHKKIDLKSIEDSIASEKEAWYRWVLRMYPQFLSVGDGGADQDELRAMLDDPVKRWEELTERIWEGVGKPANWEADVDSLTDQITVAKNDAASLKQIYINFFFKDSQTGEVVENAQQYLEAYATSDTMSIEQVIDRISQDRKASLMTEPQREHHRNRLDELRRAKMAFEQNRLQNKTRAQASQTPAVSQDLYNLPPCAVCAATVDPKDVLSCSVCQALAHMGGKRELTVWCSDECFEKGAGDHNELEHDCESGDRCVQYEDEDIEMQDWTSNAVACKECIDQKRDTIYCSIGCAASNLSRHRHEKHGLKTAAYEIKKLAVPLWEVVEKTLKEANPGLKYTVVE
;
A
#
# COMPACT_ATOMS: atom_id res chain seq x y z
N MET A 1 -36.92 40.95 42.77
CA MET A 1 -36.44 39.56 42.74
C MET A 1 -37.32 38.71 41.82
N ARG A 2 -38.62 38.51 42.12
CA ARG A 2 -39.57 37.84 41.21
C ARG A 2 -39.52 38.32 39.76
N ALA A 3 -39.59 39.63 39.51
CA ALA A 3 -39.51 40.20 38.16
C ALA A 3 -38.17 39.97 37.44
N ARG A 4 -37.09 39.69 38.18
CA ARG A 4 -35.79 39.36 37.62
C ARG A 4 -35.74 37.88 37.19
N TYR A 5 -36.25 36.98 38.05
CA TYR A 5 -36.12 35.53 37.85
C TYR A 5 -37.28 34.90 37.07
N CYS A 6 -38.50 35.44 37.17
CA CYS A 6 -39.71 34.85 36.55
C CYS A 6 -40.20 35.63 35.32
N ASP A 7 -40.08 36.96 35.31
CA ASP A 7 -40.75 37.81 34.30
C ASP A 7 -39.85 38.22 33.11
N ALA A 8 -38.55 37.98 33.20
CA ALA A 8 -37.57 38.42 32.20
C ALA A 8 -37.05 37.25 31.36
N GLU A 9 -37.76 36.94 30.27
CA GLU A 9 -37.33 35.91 29.31
C GLU A 9 -35.90 36.17 28.80
N GLY A 10 -35.06 35.13 28.86
CA GLY A 10 -33.71 35.13 28.30
C GLY A 10 -32.66 35.89 29.12
N ARG A 11 -32.96 36.32 30.35
CA ARG A 11 -31.95 36.95 31.23
C ARG A 11 -31.18 35.98 32.11
N GLU A 12 -31.82 34.89 32.53
CA GLU A 12 -31.26 33.94 33.48
C GLU A 12 -31.04 32.58 32.82
N TRP A 13 -30.03 31.83 33.25
CA TRP A 13 -29.63 30.56 32.65
C TRP A 13 -30.73 29.47 32.73
N PHE A 14 -31.68 29.61 33.66
CA PHE A 14 -32.82 28.70 33.84
C PHE A 14 -34.12 29.18 33.17
N SER A 15 -34.07 30.21 32.31
CA SER A 15 -35.26 30.80 31.66
C SER A 15 -36.10 29.78 30.87
N GLU A 16 -35.51 28.70 30.40
CA GLU A 16 -36.20 27.64 29.66
C GLU A 16 -36.75 26.51 30.56
N ARG A 17 -36.40 26.51 31.85
CA ARG A 17 -36.81 25.49 32.84
C ARG A 17 -38.15 25.82 33.47
N ARG A 18 -39.23 25.68 32.69
CA ARG A 18 -40.61 26.01 33.09
C ARG A 18 -41.05 25.39 34.42
N ALA A 19 -40.66 24.15 34.70
CA ALA A 19 -41.01 23.47 35.96
C ALA A 19 -40.39 24.19 37.18
N PHE A 20 -39.11 24.54 37.10
CA PHE A 20 -38.41 25.28 38.14
C PHE A 20 -38.92 26.72 38.26
N LEU A 21 -39.23 27.39 37.15
CA LEU A 21 -39.83 28.73 37.18
C LEU A 21 -41.18 28.75 37.91
N ASN A 22 -42.01 27.72 37.71
CA ASN A 22 -43.27 27.59 38.45
C ASN A 22 -43.03 27.36 39.95
N GLU A 23 -42.02 26.56 40.31
CA GLU A 23 -41.63 26.34 41.70
C GLU A 23 -41.15 27.64 42.37
N LEU A 24 -40.28 28.39 41.68
CA LEU A 24 -39.84 29.71 42.15
C LEU A 24 -41.01 30.69 42.32
N ASP A 25 -41.98 30.68 41.40
CA ASP A 25 -43.16 31.55 41.50
C ASP A 25 -44.04 31.22 42.72
N VAL A 26 -44.17 29.93 43.04
CA VAL A 26 -44.82 29.46 44.27
C VAL A 26 -44.03 29.90 45.50
N MET A 27 -42.70 29.74 45.51
CA MET A 27 -41.87 30.21 46.63
C MET A 27 -41.96 31.72 46.84
N PHE A 28 -41.99 32.53 45.76
CA PHE A 28 -42.19 33.97 45.85
C PHE A 28 -43.57 34.34 46.40
N THR A 29 -44.60 33.56 46.05
CA THR A 29 -45.95 33.73 46.59
C THR A 29 -45.97 33.39 48.07
N ASP A 30 -45.30 32.31 48.49
CA ASP A 30 -45.24 31.89 49.89
C ASP A 30 -44.48 32.89 50.78
N VAL A 31 -43.39 33.48 50.27
CA VAL A 31 -42.70 34.59 50.95
C VAL A 31 -43.61 35.81 51.09
N LYS A 32 -44.36 36.15 50.03
CA LYS A 32 -45.29 37.28 50.02
C LYS A 32 -46.44 37.08 51.02
N ASP A 33 -46.93 35.85 51.15
CA ASP A 33 -48.01 35.46 52.06
C ASP A 33 -47.52 35.27 53.51
N HIS A 34 -46.26 35.64 53.82
CA HIS A 34 -45.62 35.48 55.12
C HIS A 34 -45.66 34.04 55.66
N LYS A 35 -45.63 33.05 54.77
CA LYS A 35 -45.40 31.66 55.17
C LYS A 35 -43.95 31.52 55.66
N LYS A 36 -43.63 30.40 56.33
CA LYS A 36 -42.31 30.14 56.95
C LYS A 36 -41.15 29.93 55.93
N ILE A 37 -41.23 30.55 54.76
CA ILE A 37 -40.19 30.53 53.73
C ILE A 37 -39.57 31.93 53.72
N ASP A 38 -38.24 31.98 53.74
CA ASP A 38 -37.49 33.23 53.65
C ASP A 38 -36.89 33.41 52.25
N LEU A 39 -36.42 34.62 51.96
CA LEU A 39 -35.75 34.90 50.69
C LEU A 39 -34.46 34.08 50.52
N LYS A 40 -33.85 33.63 51.63
CA LYS A 40 -32.65 32.79 51.60
C LYS A 40 -32.96 31.41 51.02
N SER A 41 -34.10 30.81 51.39
CA SER A 41 -34.56 29.54 50.84
C SER A 41 -34.72 29.57 49.31
N ILE A 42 -35.09 30.73 48.75
CA ILE A 42 -35.18 30.92 47.29
C ILE A 42 -33.79 30.91 46.66
N GLU A 43 -32.83 31.65 47.23
CA GLU A 43 -31.44 31.66 46.73
C GLU A 43 -30.78 30.27 46.88
N ASP A 44 -31.05 29.55 47.98
CA ASP A 44 -30.57 28.18 48.19
C ASP A 44 -31.17 27.21 47.15
N SER A 45 -32.45 27.38 46.78
CA SER A 45 -33.10 26.60 45.71
C SER A 45 -32.48 26.88 44.34
N ILE A 46 -32.19 28.16 44.03
CA ILE A 46 -31.49 28.54 42.78
C ILE A 46 -30.08 27.94 42.73
N ALA A 47 -29.34 27.97 43.85
CA ALA A 47 -28.02 27.36 43.94
C ALA A 47 -28.09 25.83 43.71
N SER A 48 -29.03 25.14 44.36
CA SER A 48 -29.23 23.70 44.20
C SER A 48 -29.61 23.32 42.76
N GLU A 49 -30.49 24.08 42.12
CA GLU A 49 -30.86 23.85 40.72
C GLU A 49 -29.68 24.08 39.77
N LYS A 50 -28.81 25.06 40.09
CA LYS A 50 -27.58 25.33 39.33
C LYS A 50 -26.61 24.15 39.41
N GLU A 51 -26.41 23.59 40.59
CA GLU A 51 -25.59 22.39 40.77
C GLU A 51 -26.17 21.20 40.00
N ALA A 52 -27.49 20.98 40.09
CA ALA A 52 -28.17 19.92 39.34
C ALA A 52 -28.06 20.11 37.82
N TRP A 53 -28.12 21.35 37.34
CA TRP A 53 -27.89 21.69 35.93
C TRP A 53 -26.46 21.37 35.50
N TYR A 54 -25.44 21.83 36.23
CA TYR A 54 -24.06 21.51 35.88
C TYR A 54 -23.79 20.00 35.86
N ARG A 55 -24.29 19.26 36.87
CA ARG A 55 -24.20 17.79 36.89
C ARG A 55 -24.85 17.17 35.66
N TRP A 56 -25.99 17.69 35.21
CA TRP A 56 -26.62 17.23 33.97
C TRP A 56 -25.78 17.55 32.72
N VAL A 57 -25.26 18.78 32.60
CA VAL A 57 -24.41 19.17 31.46
C VAL A 57 -23.16 18.30 31.37
N LEU A 58 -22.47 18.06 32.49
CA LEU A 58 -21.27 17.22 32.52
C LEU A 58 -21.58 15.76 32.14
N ARG A 59 -22.75 15.25 32.50
CA ARG A 59 -23.23 13.92 32.08
C ARG A 59 -23.55 13.83 30.58
N MET A 60 -23.94 14.93 29.95
CA MET A 60 -24.15 14.97 28.50
C MET A 60 -22.84 14.82 27.72
N TYR A 61 -21.71 15.20 28.33
CA TYR A 61 -20.41 15.20 27.66
C TYR A 61 -19.31 14.43 28.42
N PRO A 62 -19.50 13.13 28.67
CA PRO A 62 -18.57 12.33 29.47
C PRO A 62 -17.16 12.23 28.86
N GLN A 63 -17.05 12.38 27.54
CA GLN A 63 -15.78 12.30 26.81
C GLN A 63 -14.83 13.50 27.02
N PHE A 64 -15.32 14.61 27.60
CA PHE A 64 -14.46 15.74 27.97
C PHE A 64 -13.88 15.62 29.38
N LEU A 65 -14.37 14.67 30.18
CA LEU A 65 -14.00 14.54 31.58
C LEU A 65 -12.74 13.70 31.83
N SER A 66 -12.23 13.03 30.80
CA SER A 66 -11.09 12.11 30.88
C SER A 66 -10.06 12.40 29.78
N VAL A 67 -9.72 13.69 29.63
CA VAL A 67 -8.80 14.17 28.58
C VAL A 67 -7.40 14.44 29.13
N GLY A 68 -7.27 14.74 30.41
CA GLY A 68 -6.00 15.00 31.07
C GLY A 68 -5.26 13.71 31.46
N ASP A 69 -3.93 13.82 31.58
CA ASP A 69 -3.03 12.75 32.03
C ASP A 69 -3.17 12.41 33.54
N GLY A 70 -4.13 13.03 34.25
CA GLY A 70 -4.28 12.94 35.71
C GLY A 70 -4.75 11.59 36.25
N GLY A 71 -5.03 10.60 35.39
CA GLY A 71 -5.38 9.24 35.81
C GLY A 71 -6.72 9.14 36.57
N ALA A 72 -7.61 10.13 36.44
CA ALA A 72 -8.92 10.12 37.08
C ALA A 72 -9.76 8.93 36.57
N ASP A 73 -10.29 8.13 37.49
CA ASP A 73 -11.17 7.00 37.16
C ASP A 73 -12.51 7.54 36.64
N GLN A 74 -12.79 7.25 35.36
CA GLN A 74 -13.99 7.71 34.67
C GLN A 74 -15.27 7.15 35.30
N ASP A 75 -15.21 5.94 35.86
CA ASP A 75 -16.36 5.30 36.50
C ASP A 75 -16.65 5.94 37.87
N GLU A 76 -15.61 6.30 38.63
CA GLU A 76 -15.74 7.05 39.88
C GLU A 76 -16.36 8.43 39.63
N LEU A 77 -15.85 9.18 38.66
CA LEU A 77 -16.37 10.51 38.33
C LEU A 77 -17.82 10.45 37.84
N ARG A 78 -18.18 9.43 37.08
CA ARG A 78 -19.55 9.19 36.64
C ARG A 78 -20.47 8.89 37.84
N ALA A 79 -20.03 8.04 38.76
CA ALA A 79 -20.78 7.75 39.98
C ALA A 79 -20.98 9.02 40.83
N MET A 80 -19.96 9.89 40.93
CA MET A 80 -20.07 11.16 41.62
C MET A 80 -21.08 12.11 40.96
N LEU A 81 -21.15 12.16 39.63
CA LEU A 81 -22.12 12.96 38.89
C LEU A 81 -23.56 12.48 39.09
N ASP A 82 -23.74 11.17 39.23
CA ASP A 82 -25.04 10.54 39.49
C ASP A 82 -25.50 10.64 40.95
N ASP A 83 -24.58 10.95 41.90
CA ASP A 83 -24.90 11.16 43.31
C ASP A 83 -25.22 12.63 43.63
N PRO A 84 -26.49 13.00 43.86
CA PRO A 84 -26.89 14.37 44.18
C PRO A 84 -26.45 14.83 45.57
N VAL A 85 -26.03 13.91 46.45
CA VAL A 85 -25.61 14.21 47.83
C VAL A 85 -24.12 14.56 47.90
N LYS A 86 -23.33 14.18 46.89
CA LYS A 86 -21.91 14.52 46.82
C LYS A 86 -21.72 16.04 46.78
N ARG A 87 -20.78 16.52 47.58
CA ARG A 87 -20.48 17.96 47.69
C ARG A 87 -19.90 18.47 46.38
N TRP A 88 -20.34 19.66 45.97
CA TRP A 88 -19.92 20.28 44.72
C TRP A 88 -18.40 20.54 44.67
N GLU A 89 -17.78 20.87 45.79
CA GLU A 89 -16.33 21.13 45.86
C GLU A 89 -15.51 19.88 45.54
N GLU A 90 -15.92 18.73 46.10
CA GLU A 90 -15.26 17.43 45.86
C GLU A 90 -15.40 17.02 44.38
N LEU A 91 -16.57 17.24 43.79
CA LEU A 91 -16.80 17.00 42.35
C LEU A 91 -15.92 17.90 41.48
N THR A 92 -15.82 19.19 41.84
CA THR A 92 -15.04 20.17 41.07
C THR A 92 -13.55 19.83 41.09
N GLU A 93 -13.01 19.43 42.24
CA GLU A 93 -11.62 18.99 42.37
C GLU A 93 -11.32 17.79 41.46
N ARG A 94 -12.19 16.76 41.49
CA ARG A 94 -12.03 15.58 40.62
C ARG A 94 -12.18 15.89 39.13
N ILE A 95 -13.05 16.82 38.75
CA ILE A 95 -13.14 17.28 37.36
C ILE A 95 -11.82 17.94 36.93
N TRP A 96 -11.22 18.77 37.79
CA TRP A 96 -9.95 19.40 37.48
C TRP A 96 -8.79 18.40 37.36
N GLU A 97 -8.81 17.31 38.12
CA GLU A 97 -7.87 16.19 37.93
C GLU A 97 -8.04 15.51 36.57
N GLY A 98 -9.30 15.30 36.13
CA GLY A 98 -9.60 14.61 34.87
C GLY A 98 -9.45 15.46 33.61
N VAL A 99 -9.72 16.77 33.69
CA VAL A 99 -9.64 17.71 32.55
C VAL A 99 -8.27 18.40 32.48
N GLY A 100 -7.61 18.56 33.62
CA GLY A 100 -6.43 19.41 33.78
C GLY A 100 -6.83 20.85 34.11
N LYS A 101 -6.16 21.43 35.12
CA LYS A 101 -6.38 22.82 35.57
C LYS A 101 -5.39 23.77 34.89
N PRO A 102 -5.83 24.69 34.02
CA PRO A 102 -4.95 25.71 33.44
C PRO A 102 -4.41 26.65 34.52
N ALA A 103 -3.16 27.09 34.39
CA ALA A 103 -2.48 27.90 35.42
C ALA A 103 -3.17 29.25 35.71
N ASN A 104 -3.87 29.84 34.73
CA ASN A 104 -4.52 31.15 34.82
C ASN A 104 -6.03 31.10 34.55
N TRP A 105 -6.67 29.94 34.74
CA TRP A 105 -8.06 29.72 34.32
C TRP A 105 -9.06 30.76 34.85
N GLU A 106 -8.90 31.25 36.09
CA GLU A 106 -9.81 32.23 36.69
C GLU A 106 -9.76 33.56 35.93
N ALA A 107 -8.56 34.11 35.74
CA ALA A 107 -8.35 35.36 35.03
C ALA A 107 -8.76 35.26 33.55
N ASP A 108 -8.52 34.11 32.92
CA ASP A 108 -8.90 33.86 31.53
C ASP A 108 -10.44 33.82 31.37
N VAL A 109 -11.15 33.19 32.30
CA VAL A 109 -12.63 33.13 32.30
C VAL A 109 -13.25 34.49 32.61
N ASP A 110 -12.69 35.24 33.55
CA ASP A 110 -13.16 36.60 33.87
C ASP A 110 -12.99 37.53 32.65
N SER A 111 -11.80 37.52 32.02
CA SER A 111 -11.52 38.27 30.79
C SER A 111 -12.46 37.90 29.64
N LEU A 112 -12.74 36.60 29.47
CA LEU A 112 -13.70 36.13 28.47
C LEU A 112 -15.11 36.66 28.75
N THR A 113 -15.53 36.62 30.01
CA THR A 113 -16.87 37.08 30.43
C THR A 113 -17.04 38.58 30.17
N ASP A 114 -16.01 39.38 30.44
CA ASP A 114 -15.98 40.80 30.13
C ASP A 114 -16.09 41.05 28.63
N GLN A 115 -15.32 40.32 27.81
CA GLN A 115 -15.37 40.44 26.34
C GLN A 115 -16.74 40.06 25.77
N ILE A 116 -17.35 38.97 26.25
CA ILE A 116 -18.70 38.55 25.85
C ILE A 116 -19.73 39.61 26.25
N THR A 117 -19.61 40.20 27.45
CA THR A 117 -20.55 41.22 27.93
C THR A 117 -20.52 42.47 27.04
N VAL A 118 -19.33 42.89 26.60
CA VAL A 118 -19.15 44.01 25.66
C VAL A 118 -19.72 43.67 24.28
N ALA A 119 -19.47 42.45 23.80
CA ALA A 119 -19.88 42.02 22.46
C ALA A 119 -21.31 41.45 22.38
N LYS A 120 -22.08 41.42 23.48
CA LYS A 120 -23.36 40.69 23.62
C LYS A 120 -24.38 40.92 22.49
N ASN A 121 -24.36 42.09 21.85
CA ASN A 121 -25.29 42.45 20.77
C ASN A 121 -24.69 42.36 19.36
N ASP A 122 -23.43 41.93 19.22
CA ASP A 122 -22.74 41.75 17.95
C ASP A 122 -22.30 40.28 17.78
N ALA A 123 -23.11 39.54 17.03
CA ALA A 123 -22.88 38.12 16.77
C ALA A 123 -21.52 37.85 16.08
N ALA A 124 -21.05 38.78 15.22
CA ALA A 124 -19.77 38.61 14.53
C ALA A 124 -18.59 38.75 15.50
N SER A 125 -18.65 39.75 16.38
CA SER A 125 -17.64 39.93 17.44
C SER A 125 -17.65 38.78 18.44
N LEU A 126 -18.82 38.30 18.88
CA LEU A 126 -18.94 37.11 19.74
C LEU A 126 -18.32 35.88 19.12
N LYS A 127 -18.58 35.65 17.82
CA LYS A 127 -18.01 34.54 17.08
C LYS A 127 -16.47 34.60 17.04
N GLN A 128 -15.89 35.79 16.84
CA GLN A 128 -14.44 35.97 16.87
C GLN A 128 -13.85 35.74 18.26
N ILE A 129 -14.53 36.16 19.32
CA ILE A 129 -14.13 35.90 20.71
C ILE A 129 -14.07 34.39 20.95
N TYR A 130 -15.10 33.63 20.56
CA TYR A 130 -15.11 32.17 20.70
C TYR A 130 -14.03 31.48 19.87
N ILE A 131 -13.79 31.94 18.65
CA ILE A 131 -12.70 31.43 17.81
C ILE A 131 -11.34 31.58 18.51
N ASN A 132 -11.06 32.79 19.01
CA ASN A 132 -9.78 33.08 19.63
C ASN A 132 -9.59 32.36 20.97
N PHE A 133 -10.67 32.14 21.73
CA PHE A 133 -10.58 31.50 23.05
C PHE A 133 -10.55 29.96 22.97
N PHE A 134 -11.41 29.34 22.15
CA PHE A 134 -11.57 27.88 22.15
C PHE A 134 -10.71 27.16 21.11
N PHE A 135 -10.35 27.82 20.02
CA PHE A 135 -9.68 27.14 18.89
C PHE A 135 -8.23 27.57 18.69
N LYS A 136 -7.77 28.61 19.39
CA LYS A 136 -6.39 29.10 19.28
C LYS A 136 -5.68 29.01 20.62
N ASP A 137 -4.41 28.66 20.56
CA ASP A 137 -3.52 28.69 21.72
C ASP A 137 -3.26 30.15 22.13
N SER A 138 -3.36 30.44 23.42
CA SER A 138 -3.23 31.80 23.96
C SER A 138 -1.81 32.37 23.90
N GLN A 139 -0.79 31.50 23.76
CA GLN A 139 0.62 31.89 23.71
C GLN A 139 1.13 31.99 22.27
N THR A 140 0.74 31.05 21.40
CA THR A 140 1.23 30.99 20.01
C THR A 140 0.28 31.62 19.01
N GLY A 141 -1.02 31.70 19.32
CA GLY A 141 -2.06 32.12 18.40
C GLY A 141 -2.35 31.09 17.29
N GLU A 142 -1.68 29.94 17.30
CA GLU A 142 -1.91 28.84 16.36
C GLU A 142 -3.16 28.06 16.73
N VAL A 143 -3.72 27.35 15.75
CA VAL A 143 -4.92 26.53 15.96
C VAL A 143 -4.56 25.31 16.82
N VAL A 144 -5.39 25.03 17.83
CA VAL A 144 -5.23 23.89 18.72
C VAL A 144 -5.23 22.59 17.92
N GLU A 145 -4.39 21.63 18.32
CA GLU A 145 -4.24 20.36 17.62
C GLU A 145 -5.59 19.65 17.42
N ASN A 146 -5.84 19.11 16.22
CA ASN A 146 -7.09 18.45 15.83
C ASN A 146 -8.36 19.33 15.88
N ALA A 147 -8.23 20.65 16.11
CA ALA A 147 -9.37 21.57 16.17
C ALA A 147 -9.73 22.20 14.80
N GLN A 148 -8.84 22.12 13.81
CA GLN A 148 -8.97 22.81 12.51
C GLN A 148 -10.31 22.54 11.81
N GLN A 149 -10.75 21.28 11.75
CA GLN A 149 -12.02 20.93 11.09
C GLN A 149 -13.25 21.55 11.77
N TYR A 150 -13.21 21.71 13.08
CA TYR A 150 -14.30 22.30 13.86
C TYR A 150 -14.27 23.82 13.76
N LEU A 151 -13.07 24.41 13.75
CA LEU A 151 -12.87 25.84 13.51
C LEU A 151 -13.40 26.24 12.13
N GLU A 152 -13.04 25.51 11.07
CA GLU A 152 -13.50 25.82 9.71
C GLU A 152 -15.03 25.71 9.59
N ALA A 153 -15.62 24.66 10.16
CA ALA A 153 -17.07 24.48 10.18
C ALA A 153 -17.77 25.62 10.92
N TYR A 154 -17.25 26.02 12.09
CA TYR A 154 -17.78 27.12 12.88
C TYR A 154 -17.61 28.46 12.16
N ALA A 155 -16.42 28.76 11.63
CA ALA A 155 -16.10 30.00 10.95
C ALA A 155 -16.96 30.21 9.69
N THR A 156 -17.19 29.16 8.91
CA THR A 156 -17.92 29.22 7.63
C THR A 156 -19.44 29.29 7.81
N SER A 157 -19.97 28.74 8.91
CA SER A 157 -21.42 28.70 9.14
C SER A 157 -21.91 29.93 9.92
N ASP A 158 -22.88 30.65 9.37
CA ASP A 158 -23.50 31.80 10.06
C ASP A 158 -24.51 31.38 11.13
N THR A 159 -25.01 30.15 11.08
CA THR A 159 -26.07 29.65 11.97
C THR A 159 -25.58 28.66 13.01
N MET A 160 -24.32 28.21 12.92
CA MET A 160 -23.78 27.22 13.83
C MET A 160 -23.48 27.86 15.19
N SER A 161 -24.03 27.32 16.26
CA SER A 161 -23.73 27.77 17.63
C SER A 161 -22.50 27.04 18.19
N ILE A 162 -21.88 27.58 19.24
CA ILE A 162 -20.73 26.95 19.88
C ILE A 162 -21.12 25.62 20.54
N GLU A 163 -22.34 25.52 21.07
CA GLU A 163 -22.91 24.28 21.63
C GLU A 163 -23.00 23.19 20.56
N GLN A 164 -23.40 23.53 19.33
CA GLN A 164 -23.42 22.57 18.23
C GLN A 164 -22.01 22.08 17.84
N VAL A 165 -20.97 22.91 18.03
CA VAL A 165 -19.59 22.48 17.84
C VAL A 165 -19.19 21.49 18.94
N ILE A 166 -19.53 21.78 20.19
CA ILE A 166 -19.26 20.90 21.34
C ILE A 166 -19.95 19.54 21.15
N ASP A 167 -21.23 19.54 20.72
CA ASP A 167 -21.99 18.33 20.39
C ASP A 167 -21.31 17.52 19.29
N ARG A 168 -20.81 18.20 18.25
CA ARG A 168 -20.13 17.53 17.13
C ARG A 168 -18.82 16.89 17.58
N ILE A 169 -18.00 17.58 18.37
CA ILE A 169 -16.76 17.04 18.93
C ILE A 169 -17.06 15.81 19.80
N SER A 170 -18.11 15.87 20.60
CA SER A 170 -18.58 14.75 21.42
C SER A 170 -18.92 13.52 20.56
N GLN A 171 -19.72 13.73 19.52
CA GLN A 171 -20.17 12.67 18.61
C GLN A 171 -19.00 12.05 17.84
N ASP A 172 -18.07 12.87 17.35
CA ASP A 172 -16.90 12.40 16.59
C ASP A 172 -15.95 11.58 17.50
N ARG A 173 -15.75 12.00 18.76
CA ARG A 173 -15.02 11.18 19.74
C ARG A 173 -15.71 9.85 20.02
N LYS A 174 -17.03 9.87 20.24
CA LYS A 174 -17.81 8.66 20.46
C LYS A 174 -17.71 7.69 19.27
N ALA A 175 -17.84 8.20 18.06
CA ALA A 175 -17.69 7.40 16.84
C ALA A 175 -16.28 6.82 16.71
N SER A 176 -15.26 7.62 17.02
CA SER A 176 -13.86 7.18 17.01
C SER A 176 -13.64 5.99 17.96
N LEU A 177 -14.10 6.10 19.21
CA LEU A 177 -14.00 5.01 20.20
C LEU A 177 -14.74 3.74 19.77
N MET A 178 -15.89 3.86 19.08
CA MET A 178 -16.63 2.70 18.58
C MET A 178 -15.92 1.98 17.43
N THR A 179 -15.16 2.72 16.61
CA THR A 179 -14.40 2.14 15.48
C THR A 179 -13.00 1.68 15.87
N GLU A 180 -12.49 2.08 17.03
CA GLU A 180 -11.14 1.77 17.49
C GLU A 180 -10.86 0.26 17.61
N PRO A 181 -11.73 -0.59 18.20
CA PRO A 181 -11.50 -2.04 18.25
C PRO A 181 -11.44 -2.68 16.87
N GLN A 182 -12.24 -2.18 15.91
CA GLN A 182 -12.21 -2.66 14.53
C GLN A 182 -10.91 -2.25 13.84
N ARG A 183 -10.46 -1.00 14.03
CA ARG A 183 -9.18 -0.51 13.50
C ARG A 183 -8.01 -1.29 14.07
N GLU A 184 -8.01 -1.57 15.37
CA GLU A 184 -6.99 -2.38 16.02
C GLU A 184 -7.00 -3.81 15.49
N HIS A 185 -8.18 -4.44 15.37
CA HIS A 185 -8.31 -5.77 14.76
C HIS A 185 -7.74 -5.80 13.34
N HIS A 186 -8.07 -4.81 12.51
CA HIS A 186 -7.54 -4.69 11.15
C HIS A 186 -6.02 -4.47 11.13
N ARG A 187 -5.48 -3.64 12.04
CA ARG A 187 -4.04 -3.41 12.17
C ARG A 187 -3.31 -4.71 12.55
N ASN A 188 -3.82 -5.43 13.55
CA ASN A 188 -3.25 -6.69 14.01
C ASN A 188 -3.28 -7.74 12.89
N ARG A 189 -4.37 -7.82 12.13
CA ARG A 189 -4.48 -8.71 10.97
C ARG A 189 -3.51 -8.33 9.86
N LEU A 190 -3.29 -7.05 9.59
CA LEU A 190 -2.29 -6.58 8.62
C LEU A 190 -0.87 -6.97 9.06
N ASP A 191 -0.54 -6.83 10.35
CA ASP A 191 0.77 -7.21 10.86
C ASP A 191 0.98 -8.72 10.89
N GLU A 192 -0.07 -9.50 11.14
CA GLU A 192 -0.06 -10.96 10.95
C GLU A 192 0.19 -11.33 9.49
N LEU A 193 -0.52 -10.71 8.53
CA LEU A 193 -0.32 -10.94 7.10
C LEU A 193 1.07 -10.53 6.62
N ARG A 194 1.62 -9.43 7.13
CA ARG A 194 3.00 -9.00 6.85
C ARG A 194 4.01 -10.04 7.38
N ARG A 195 3.83 -10.51 8.62
CA ARG A 195 4.67 -11.57 9.19
C ARG A 195 4.56 -12.87 8.39
N ALA A 196 3.35 -13.28 8.02
CA ALA A 196 3.11 -14.47 7.19
C ALA A 196 3.75 -14.33 5.80
N LYS A 197 3.66 -13.15 5.17
CA LYS A 197 4.32 -12.85 3.89
C LYS A 197 5.84 -12.95 4.01
N MET A 198 6.44 -12.32 5.02
CA MET A 198 7.89 -12.40 5.26
C MET A 198 8.34 -13.84 5.52
N ALA A 199 7.61 -14.59 6.34
CA ALA A 199 7.89 -16.00 6.59
C ALA A 199 7.76 -16.85 5.32
N PHE A 200 6.74 -16.60 4.51
CA PHE A 200 6.55 -17.28 3.22
C PHE A 200 7.68 -16.96 2.24
N GLU A 201 8.08 -15.70 2.12
CA GLU A 201 9.21 -15.29 1.26
C GLU A 201 10.52 -15.91 1.74
N GLN A 202 10.77 -15.92 3.06
CA GLN A 202 11.95 -16.55 3.65
C GLN A 202 11.94 -18.07 3.43
N ASN A 203 10.81 -18.74 3.65
CA ASN A 203 10.66 -20.18 3.41
C ASN A 203 10.77 -20.49 1.91
N ARG A 204 10.26 -19.64 1.03
CA ARG A 204 10.44 -19.75 -0.42
C ARG A 204 11.90 -19.62 -0.82
N LEU A 205 12.64 -18.66 -0.25
CA LEU A 205 14.07 -18.50 -0.48
C LEU A 205 14.85 -19.70 0.08
N GLN A 206 14.57 -20.15 1.30
CA GLN A 206 15.20 -21.33 1.89
C GLN A 206 14.89 -22.61 1.08
N ASN A 207 13.67 -22.79 0.59
CA ASN A 207 13.31 -23.90 -0.28
C ASN A 207 13.97 -23.79 -1.66
N LYS A 208 14.14 -22.58 -2.21
CA LYS A 208 14.94 -22.37 -3.43
C LYS A 208 16.41 -22.69 -3.18
N THR A 209 17.00 -22.23 -2.08
CA THR A 209 18.38 -22.54 -1.69
C THR A 209 18.54 -24.03 -1.40
N ARG A 210 17.55 -24.69 -0.78
CA ARG A 210 17.56 -26.13 -0.53
C ARG A 210 17.38 -26.93 -1.82
N ALA A 211 16.52 -26.48 -2.73
CA ALA A 211 16.37 -27.06 -4.06
C ALA A 211 17.64 -26.90 -4.90
N GLN A 212 18.30 -25.73 -4.82
CA GLN A 212 19.61 -25.47 -5.43
C GLN A 212 20.74 -26.26 -4.75
N ALA A 213 20.70 -26.46 -3.42
CA ALA A 213 21.69 -27.26 -2.70
C ALA A 213 21.51 -28.78 -2.93
N SER A 214 20.28 -29.23 -3.23
CA SER A 214 20.01 -30.59 -3.73
C SER A 214 20.28 -30.76 -5.23
N GLN A 215 20.60 -29.67 -5.94
CA GLN A 215 21.12 -29.70 -7.30
C GLN A 215 22.58 -29.26 -7.28
N THR A 216 23.47 -30.20 -6.98
CA THR A 216 24.81 -30.14 -7.58
C THR A 216 24.60 -29.89 -9.09
N PRO A 217 25.23 -28.88 -9.71
CA PRO A 217 25.00 -28.60 -11.12
C PRO A 217 25.44 -29.81 -11.92
N ALA A 218 24.47 -30.64 -12.31
CA ALA A 218 24.69 -31.70 -13.27
C ALA A 218 24.80 -31.00 -14.62
N VAL A 219 26.03 -30.62 -15.00
CA VAL A 219 26.39 -30.45 -16.41
C VAL A 219 25.81 -31.67 -17.14
N SER A 220 25.10 -31.48 -18.26
CA SER A 220 24.42 -32.59 -18.94
C SER A 220 25.37 -33.77 -19.12
N GLN A 221 24.91 -35.00 -18.85
CA GLN A 221 25.71 -36.21 -19.04
C GLN A 221 26.31 -36.31 -20.47
N ASP A 222 25.65 -35.67 -21.44
CA ASP A 222 26.08 -35.62 -22.84
C ASP A 222 27.40 -34.87 -23.05
N LEU A 223 27.78 -33.96 -22.13
CA LEU A 223 29.07 -33.26 -22.18
C LEU A 223 30.21 -34.04 -21.51
N TYR A 224 29.88 -35.13 -20.80
CA TYR A 224 30.87 -36.06 -20.25
C TYR A 224 31.12 -37.26 -21.18
N ASN A 225 30.16 -37.60 -22.04
CA ASN A 225 30.25 -38.68 -23.03
C ASN A 225 30.39 -38.10 -24.44
N LEU A 226 31.53 -37.47 -24.71
CA LEU A 226 31.80 -36.85 -26.00
C LEU A 226 32.06 -37.90 -27.09
N PRO A 227 31.57 -37.69 -28.32
CA PRO A 227 31.95 -38.52 -29.46
C PRO A 227 33.45 -38.34 -29.80
N PRO A 228 34.05 -39.26 -30.58
CA PRO A 228 35.41 -39.09 -31.04
C PRO A 228 35.54 -37.85 -31.95
N CYS A 229 36.75 -37.30 -32.04
CA CYS A 229 37.06 -36.17 -32.90
C CYS A 229 36.64 -36.44 -34.34
N ALA A 230 35.89 -35.51 -34.95
CA ALA A 230 35.33 -35.68 -36.29
C ALA A 230 36.39 -35.86 -37.40
N VAL A 231 37.63 -35.39 -37.18
CA VAL A 231 38.71 -35.44 -38.17
C VAL A 231 39.64 -36.65 -37.96
N CYS A 232 40.11 -36.87 -36.74
CA CYS A 232 41.15 -37.87 -36.44
C CYS A 232 40.66 -39.09 -35.66
N ALA A 233 39.38 -39.12 -35.29
CA ALA A 233 38.73 -40.16 -34.47
C ALA A 233 39.33 -40.38 -33.07
N ALA A 234 40.19 -39.47 -32.59
CA ALA A 234 40.77 -39.54 -31.24
C ALA A 234 39.73 -39.18 -30.16
N THR A 235 39.94 -39.67 -28.93
CA THR A 235 39.14 -39.29 -27.76
C THR A 235 39.36 -37.83 -27.37
N VAL A 236 38.29 -37.09 -27.11
CA VAL A 236 38.33 -35.66 -26.73
C VAL A 236 38.32 -35.50 -25.21
N ASP A 237 39.13 -34.57 -24.69
CA ASP A 237 39.14 -34.22 -23.26
C ASP A 237 37.89 -33.38 -22.92
N PRO A 238 37.04 -33.82 -21.95
CA PRO A 238 35.85 -33.07 -21.54
C PRO A 238 36.11 -31.69 -20.91
N LYS A 239 37.36 -31.33 -20.61
CA LYS A 239 37.69 -30.07 -19.93
C LYS A 239 37.80 -28.86 -20.87
N ASP A 240 38.14 -29.08 -22.14
CA ASP A 240 38.35 -28.01 -23.11
C ASP A 240 37.92 -28.51 -24.50
N VAL A 241 36.63 -28.36 -24.77
CA VAL A 241 35.95 -29.01 -25.90
C VAL A 241 35.66 -27.97 -26.98
N LEU A 242 36.21 -28.20 -28.18
CA LEU A 242 35.78 -27.51 -29.38
C LEU A 242 34.61 -28.28 -29.97
N SER A 243 33.44 -27.64 -30.09
CA SER A 243 32.22 -28.29 -30.57
C SER A 243 31.42 -27.41 -31.51
N CYS A 244 30.65 -28.04 -32.41
CA CYS A 244 29.70 -27.32 -33.24
C CYS A 244 28.57 -26.78 -32.34
N SER A 245 28.40 -25.46 -32.33
CA SER A 245 27.44 -24.77 -31.46
C SER A 245 25.98 -25.15 -31.79
N VAL A 246 25.67 -25.41 -33.07
CA VAL A 246 24.35 -25.85 -33.53
C VAL A 246 24.07 -27.28 -33.07
N CYS A 247 24.97 -28.21 -33.33
CA CYS A 247 24.86 -29.61 -32.85
C CYS A 247 24.72 -29.67 -31.33
N GLN A 248 25.48 -28.84 -30.61
CA GLN A 248 25.41 -28.77 -29.15
C GLN A 248 24.05 -28.27 -28.66
N ALA A 249 23.52 -27.20 -29.27
CA ALA A 249 22.20 -26.71 -28.93
C ALA A 249 21.11 -27.76 -29.20
N LEU A 250 21.16 -28.45 -30.35
CA LEU A 250 20.21 -29.52 -30.69
C LEU A 250 20.28 -30.71 -29.74
N ALA A 251 21.49 -31.14 -29.37
CA ALA A 251 21.70 -32.22 -28.40
C ALA A 251 21.07 -31.86 -27.05
N HIS A 252 21.27 -30.63 -26.56
CA HIS A 252 20.67 -30.15 -25.31
C HIS A 252 19.15 -30.00 -25.36
N MET A 253 18.57 -29.71 -26.53
CA MET A 253 17.12 -29.74 -26.72
C MET A 253 16.56 -31.17 -26.72
N GLY A 254 17.43 -32.20 -26.75
CA GLY A 254 17.05 -33.61 -26.86
C GLY A 254 16.70 -34.01 -28.29
N GLY A 255 17.35 -33.38 -29.28
CA GLY A 255 17.30 -33.77 -30.67
C GLY A 255 17.97 -35.13 -30.90
N LYS A 256 17.79 -35.71 -32.10
CA LYS A 256 18.42 -36.99 -32.48
C LYS A 256 19.84 -36.85 -33.03
N ARG A 257 20.33 -35.61 -33.21
CA ARG A 257 21.63 -35.33 -33.81
C ARG A 257 22.72 -35.46 -32.76
N GLU A 258 23.77 -36.20 -33.08
CA GLU A 258 24.91 -36.36 -32.18
C GLU A 258 25.78 -35.08 -32.16
N LEU A 259 26.43 -34.83 -31.03
CA LEU A 259 27.35 -33.71 -30.89
C LEU A 259 28.52 -33.89 -31.87
N THR A 260 28.99 -32.81 -32.49
CA THR A 260 30.24 -32.84 -33.26
C THR A 260 31.32 -32.10 -32.49
N VAL A 261 32.46 -32.75 -32.28
CA VAL A 261 33.58 -32.24 -31.49
C VAL A 261 34.91 -32.39 -32.21
N TRP A 262 35.86 -31.51 -31.87
CA TRP A 262 37.23 -31.52 -32.34
C TRP A 262 38.20 -31.54 -31.15
N CYS A 263 39.29 -32.28 -31.27
CA CYS A 263 40.27 -32.44 -30.18
C CYS A 263 41.30 -31.30 -30.09
N SER A 264 41.39 -30.45 -31.12
CA SER A 264 42.37 -29.36 -31.22
C SER A 264 41.93 -28.33 -32.24
N ASP A 265 42.48 -27.11 -32.16
CA ASP A 265 42.23 -26.03 -33.13
C ASP A 265 42.59 -26.46 -34.55
N GLU A 266 43.67 -27.23 -34.74
CA GLU A 266 44.05 -27.76 -36.05
C GLU A 266 42.97 -28.69 -36.64
N CYS A 267 42.32 -29.51 -35.80
CA CYS A 267 41.21 -30.36 -36.26
C CYS A 267 39.94 -29.54 -36.50
N PHE A 268 39.71 -28.47 -35.72
CA PHE A 268 38.60 -27.55 -35.93
C PHE A 268 38.74 -26.82 -37.27
N GLU A 269 39.88 -26.19 -37.55
CA GLU A 269 40.15 -25.49 -38.81
C GLU A 269 40.02 -26.40 -40.03
N LYS A 270 40.44 -27.66 -39.92
CA LYS A 270 40.36 -28.64 -41.01
C LYS A 270 38.96 -29.20 -41.24
N GLY A 271 38.12 -29.29 -40.20
CA GLY A 271 36.87 -30.06 -40.24
C GLY A 271 35.60 -29.24 -40.07
N ALA A 272 35.67 -28.03 -39.52
CA ALA A 272 34.49 -27.22 -39.22
C ALA A 272 33.75 -26.76 -40.49
N GLY A 273 34.49 -26.33 -41.52
CA GLY A 273 33.91 -25.96 -42.82
C GLY A 273 33.14 -27.11 -43.45
N ASP A 274 33.83 -28.24 -43.66
CA ASP A 274 33.23 -29.46 -44.23
C ASP A 274 32.02 -29.96 -43.43
N HIS A 275 32.09 -29.91 -42.09
CA HIS A 275 30.96 -30.28 -41.23
C HIS A 275 29.75 -29.37 -41.46
N ASN A 276 29.95 -28.06 -41.50
CA ASN A 276 28.87 -27.11 -41.70
C ASN A 276 28.22 -27.28 -43.08
N GLU A 277 29.01 -27.51 -44.12
CA GLU A 277 28.51 -27.76 -45.48
C GLU A 277 27.72 -29.07 -45.58
N LEU A 278 28.09 -30.12 -44.85
CA LEU A 278 27.42 -31.41 -44.91
C LEU A 278 26.19 -31.51 -44.00
N GLU A 279 26.28 -30.97 -42.80
CA GLU A 279 25.28 -31.19 -41.75
C GLU A 279 24.36 -29.97 -41.54
N HIS A 280 24.82 -28.78 -41.87
CA HIS A 280 24.09 -27.53 -41.64
C HIS A 280 23.89 -26.72 -42.93
N ASP A 281 23.78 -27.39 -44.08
CA ASP A 281 23.53 -26.74 -45.37
C ASP A 281 22.19 -25.97 -45.39
N CYS A 282 22.09 -25.01 -46.32
CA CYS A 282 20.86 -24.28 -46.55
C CYS A 282 19.76 -25.22 -47.08
N GLU A 283 18.63 -25.29 -46.37
CA GLU A 283 17.43 -26.05 -46.79
C GLU A 283 16.91 -25.66 -48.19
N SER A 284 17.30 -24.49 -48.69
CA SER A 284 16.84 -24.01 -50.00
C SER A 284 17.49 -24.72 -51.20
N GLY A 285 18.62 -25.41 -50.99
CA GLY A 285 19.37 -26.12 -52.04
C GLY A 285 19.63 -25.22 -53.25
N ASP A 286 19.31 -25.71 -54.45
CA ASP A 286 19.48 -24.98 -55.73
C ASP A 286 18.66 -23.68 -55.85
N ARG A 287 17.74 -23.42 -54.90
CA ARG A 287 16.95 -22.16 -54.83
C ARG A 287 17.43 -21.24 -53.71
N CYS A 288 18.66 -21.45 -53.25
CA CYS A 288 19.29 -20.51 -52.37
C CYS A 288 19.36 -19.15 -53.08
N VAL A 289 18.97 -18.09 -52.39
CA VAL A 289 18.96 -16.73 -52.96
C VAL A 289 20.38 -16.29 -53.37
N GLN A 290 21.42 -16.90 -52.78
CA GLN A 290 22.82 -16.69 -53.19
C GLN A 290 23.14 -17.18 -54.61
N TYR A 291 22.35 -18.10 -55.19
CA TYR A 291 22.50 -18.52 -56.59
C TYR A 291 21.74 -17.61 -57.56
N GLU A 292 20.81 -16.79 -57.07
CA GLU A 292 19.93 -15.93 -57.88
C GLU A 292 20.34 -14.46 -57.86
N ASP A 293 21.13 -14.02 -56.87
CA ASP A 293 21.49 -12.62 -56.64
C ASP A 293 23.01 -12.49 -56.33
N GLU A 294 23.78 -11.91 -57.27
CA GLU A 294 25.25 -11.78 -57.20
C GLU A 294 25.72 -10.72 -56.18
N ASP A 295 24.80 -9.85 -55.70
CA ASP A 295 25.11 -8.70 -54.83
C ASP A 295 24.92 -8.98 -53.32
N ILE A 296 24.67 -10.22 -52.91
CA ILE A 296 24.53 -10.57 -51.49
C ILE A 296 25.92 -10.78 -50.88
N GLU A 297 26.31 -9.86 -49.99
CA GLU A 297 27.59 -9.93 -49.27
C GLU A 297 27.78 -11.28 -48.56
N MET A 298 28.92 -11.92 -48.86
CA MET A 298 29.44 -13.14 -48.21
C MET A 298 29.87 -12.84 -46.77
N GLN A 299 28.93 -12.49 -45.90
CA GLN A 299 29.20 -12.33 -44.47
C GLN A 299 28.89 -13.62 -43.71
N ASP A 300 29.62 -13.81 -42.62
CA ASP A 300 29.68 -15.00 -41.78
C ASP A 300 28.32 -15.70 -41.58
N TRP A 301 28.30 -17.00 -41.88
CA TRP A 301 27.13 -17.89 -41.81
C TRP A 301 26.41 -17.82 -40.45
N THR A 302 27.15 -17.59 -39.37
CA THR A 302 26.60 -17.64 -38.01
C THR A 302 25.72 -16.44 -37.65
N SER A 303 25.97 -15.26 -38.23
CA SER A 303 25.32 -14.01 -37.79
C SER A 303 24.04 -13.69 -38.56
N ASN A 304 23.90 -14.20 -39.79
CA ASN A 304 22.72 -13.96 -40.64
C ASN A 304 21.83 -15.20 -40.85
N ALA A 305 22.30 -16.39 -40.47
CA ALA A 305 21.51 -17.61 -40.60
C ALA A 305 20.25 -17.57 -39.71
N VAL A 306 19.16 -18.11 -40.25
CA VAL A 306 17.88 -18.22 -39.56
C VAL A 306 17.39 -19.66 -39.62
N ALA A 307 16.69 -20.09 -38.57
CA ALA A 307 16.07 -21.41 -38.50
C ALA A 307 14.54 -21.33 -38.59
N CYS A 308 13.92 -22.41 -39.09
CA CYS A 308 12.47 -22.58 -38.97
C CYS A 308 12.09 -22.82 -37.50
N LYS A 309 11.28 -21.91 -36.93
CA LYS A 309 10.82 -21.99 -35.54
C LYS A 309 10.11 -23.31 -35.22
N GLU A 310 9.26 -23.77 -36.13
CA GLU A 310 8.48 -25.01 -35.94
C GLU A 310 9.39 -26.27 -35.94
N CYS A 311 10.48 -26.27 -36.71
CA CYS A 311 11.47 -27.34 -36.67
C CYS A 311 12.27 -27.32 -35.37
N ILE A 312 12.67 -26.13 -34.89
CA ILE A 312 13.36 -25.98 -33.60
C ILE A 312 12.48 -26.47 -32.45
N ASP A 313 11.19 -26.15 -32.45
CA ASP A 313 10.22 -26.66 -31.46
C ASP A 313 10.10 -28.20 -31.53
N GLN A 314 10.33 -28.79 -32.70
CA GLN A 314 10.41 -30.24 -32.91
C GLN A 314 11.82 -30.83 -32.71
N LYS A 315 12.77 -30.03 -32.21
CA LYS A 315 14.16 -30.42 -31.91
C LYS A 315 14.94 -30.87 -33.16
N ARG A 316 14.67 -30.22 -34.29
CA ARG A 316 15.38 -30.39 -35.56
C ARG A 316 15.90 -29.04 -36.03
N ASP A 317 17.01 -29.06 -36.73
CA ASP A 317 17.51 -27.90 -37.44
C ASP A 317 17.07 -27.91 -38.90
N THR A 318 16.47 -26.79 -39.29
CA THR A 318 16.23 -26.45 -40.70
C THR A 318 16.68 -25.02 -40.85
N ILE A 319 17.82 -24.85 -41.49
CA ILE A 319 18.59 -23.61 -41.50
C ILE A 319 18.51 -22.99 -42.90
N TYR A 320 18.44 -21.66 -42.92
CA TYR A 320 18.53 -20.84 -44.11
C TYR A 320 19.68 -19.87 -43.93
N CYS A 321 20.47 -19.67 -44.98
CA CYS A 321 21.64 -18.78 -44.95
C CYS A 321 21.29 -17.32 -44.60
N SER A 322 20.05 -16.90 -44.85
CA SER A 322 19.57 -15.55 -44.55
C SER A 322 18.06 -15.49 -44.37
N ILE A 323 17.57 -14.38 -43.78
CA ILE A 323 16.14 -14.08 -43.70
C ILE A 323 15.49 -13.93 -45.08
N GLY A 324 16.24 -13.45 -46.08
CA GLY A 324 15.77 -13.36 -47.47
C GLY A 324 15.57 -14.75 -48.07
N CYS A 325 16.53 -15.65 -47.83
CA CYS A 325 16.44 -17.04 -48.27
C CYS A 325 15.25 -17.78 -47.61
N ALA A 326 15.05 -17.57 -46.31
CA ALA A 326 13.87 -18.08 -45.61
C ALA A 326 12.56 -17.46 -46.15
N ALA A 327 12.53 -16.15 -46.46
CA ALA A 327 11.34 -15.49 -46.99
C ALA A 327 10.85 -16.14 -48.29
N SER A 328 11.79 -16.50 -49.18
CA SER A 328 11.48 -17.13 -50.47
C SER A 328 11.13 -18.62 -50.34
N ASN A 329 11.72 -19.35 -49.39
CA ASN A 329 11.67 -20.82 -49.37
C ASN A 329 10.86 -21.44 -48.24
N LEU A 330 10.61 -20.74 -47.13
CA LEU A 330 9.97 -21.30 -45.93
C LEU A 330 8.51 -21.71 -46.16
N SER A 331 7.79 -21.01 -47.04
CA SER A 331 6.40 -21.34 -47.38
C SER A 331 6.25 -22.75 -47.97
N ARG A 332 7.20 -23.12 -48.85
CA ARG A 332 7.30 -24.45 -49.45
C ARG A 332 7.72 -25.48 -48.41
N HIS A 333 8.80 -25.21 -47.66
CA HIS A 333 9.26 -26.11 -46.60
C HIS A 333 8.12 -26.43 -45.61
N ARG A 334 7.36 -25.41 -45.19
CA ARG A 334 6.22 -25.59 -44.28
C ARG A 334 5.08 -26.39 -44.90
N HIS A 335 4.85 -26.26 -46.21
CA HIS A 335 3.89 -27.10 -46.91
C HIS A 335 4.36 -28.56 -46.97
N GLU A 336 5.62 -28.80 -47.30
CA GLU A 336 6.18 -30.14 -47.53
C GLU A 336 6.49 -30.91 -46.23
N LYS A 337 7.01 -30.22 -45.21
CA LYS A 337 7.48 -30.83 -43.94
C LYS A 337 6.50 -30.67 -42.79
N HIS A 338 5.61 -29.68 -42.82
CA HIS A 338 4.59 -29.44 -41.79
C HIS A 338 3.15 -29.60 -42.30
N GLY A 339 2.91 -29.73 -43.61
CA GLY A 339 1.56 -29.88 -44.17
C GLY A 339 0.71 -28.61 -44.15
N LEU A 340 1.30 -27.45 -43.81
CA LEU A 340 0.57 -26.19 -43.60
C LEU A 340 0.81 -25.21 -44.76
N LYS A 341 -0.26 -24.59 -45.25
CA LYS A 341 -0.16 -23.48 -46.21
C LYS A 341 0.03 -22.17 -45.46
N THR A 342 0.97 -21.35 -45.90
CA THR A 342 1.40 -20.13 -45.19
C THR A 342 1.29 -18.92 -46.10
N ALA A 343 0.72 -17.83 -45.60
CA ALA A 343 0.70 -16.55 -46.31
C ALA A 343 2.06 -15.85 -46.22
N ALA A 344 2.47 -15.17 -47.30
CA ALA A 344 3.81 -14.58 -47.42
C ALA A 344 4.21 -13.62 -46.28
N TYR A 345 3.24 -12.93 -45.66
CA TYR A 345 3.48 -11.98 -44.58
C TYR A 345 3.78 -12.64 -43.22
N GLU A 346 3.45 -13.93 -43.03
CA GLU A 346 3.69 -14.67 -41.78
C GLU A 346 5.10 -15.27 -41.73
N ILE A 347 5.76 -15.37 -42.88
CA ILE A 347 7.05 -16.06 -43.04
C ILE A 347 8.15 -15.43 -42.17
N LYS A 348 8.19 -14.09 -42.09
CA LYS A 348 9.18 -13.38 -41.25
C LYS A 348 9.05 -13.66 -39.75
N LYS A 349 7.87 -14.10 -39.28
CA LYS A 349 7.64 -14.45 -37.85
C LYS A 349 7.96 -15.92 -37.54
N LEU A 350 8.14 -16.73 -38.58
CA LEU A 350 8.39 -18.17 -38.48
C LEU A 350 9.88 -18.51 -38.65
N ALA A 351 10.69 -17.56 -39.14
CA ALA A 351 12.14 -17.63 -39.10
C ALA A 351 12.65 -16.97 -37.81
N VAL A 352 13.54 -17.66 -37.09
CA VAL A 352 14.21 -17.14 -35.89
C VAL A 352 15.71 -17.07 -36.14
N PRO A 353 16.43 -16.04 -35.66
CA PRO A 353 17.88 -15.98 -35.76
C PRO A 353 18.51 -17.21 -35.09
N LEU A 354 19.39 -17.91 -35.81
CA LEU A 354 19.98 -19.16 -35.32
C LEU A 354 20.84 -18.93 -34.07
N TRP A 355 21.60 -17.84 -34.06
CA TRP A 355 22.47 -17.47 -32.93
C TRP A 355 21.68 -17.23 -31.62
N GLU A 356 20.49 -16.62 -31.70
CA GLU A 356 19.64 -16.39 -30.52
C GLU A 356 19.16 -17.71 -29.91
N VAL A 357 18.80 -18.67 -30.76
CA VAL A 357 18.38 -20.02 -30.33
C VAL A 357 19.55 -20.74 -29.66
N VAL A 358 20.72 -20.73 -30.29
CA VAL A 358 21.92 -21.38 -29.76
C VAL A 358 22.33 -20.77 -28.43
N GLU A 359 22.47 -19.45 -28.34
CA GLU A 359 22.90 -18.76 -27.12
C GLU A 359 21.94 -19.01 -25.95
N LYS A 360 20.63 -18.91 -26.21
CA LYS A 360 19.60 -19.16 -25.20
C LYS A 360 19.66 -20.59 -24.70
N THR A 361 19.69 -21.57 -25.60
CA THR A 361 19.71 -22.99 -25.24
C THR A 361 20.96 -23.35 -24.45
N LEU A 362 22.15 -22.87 -24.86
CA LEU A 362 23.40 -23.15 -24.16
C LEU A 362 23.43 -22.54 -22.74
N LYS A 363 22.93 -21.31 -22.58
CA LYS A 363 22.83 -20.65 -21.26
C LYS A 363 21.82 -21.32 -20.33
N GLU A 364 20.67 -21.74 -20.85
CA GLU A 364 19.62 -22.39 -20.06
C GLU A 364 20.00 -23.82 -19.66
N ALA A 365 20.65 -24.58 -20.56
CA ALA A 365 20.96 -25.99 -20.35
C ALA A 365 22.16 -26.22 -19.42
N ASN A 366 23.12 -25.30 -19.36
CA ASN A 366 24.37 -25.49 -18.60
C ASN A 366 24.71 -24.29 -17.71
N PRO A 367 23.96 -24.08 -16.60
CA PRO A 367 24.25 -23.01 -15.66
C PRO A 367 25.62 -23.24 -14.99
N GLY A 368 26.63 -22.47 -15.41
CA GLY A 368 27.98 -22.50 -14.85
C GLY A 368 29.11 -22.75 -15.86
N LEU A 369 28.80 -23.15 -17.10
CA LEU A 369 29.79 -23.23 -18.18
C LEU A 369 30.01 -21.86 -18.82
N LYS A 370 31.27 -21.57 -19.18
CA LYS A 370 31.64 -20.40 -19.99
C LYS A 370 31.81 -20.86 -21.42
N TYR A 371 31.10 -20.22 -22.34
CA TYR A 371 31.24 -20.43 -23.77
C TYR A 371 32.04 -19.27 -24.36
N THR A 372 33.05 -19.60 -25.14
CA THR A 372 33.81 -18.64 -25.95
C THR A 372 33.63 -19.04 -27.41
N VAL A 373 33.22 -18.08 -28.23
CA VAL A 373 33.20 -18.25 -29.68
C VAL A 373 34.65 -18.23 -30.15
N VAL A 374 35.04 -19.25 -30.91
CA VAL A 374 36.33 -19.28 -31.60
C VAL A 374 36.14 -18.47 -32.89
N GLU A 375 36.89 -17.38 -33.02
CA GLU A 375 36.90 -16.51 -34.21
C GLU A 375 37.65 -17.15 -35.38
#